data_AF-A0A8H6SZ50-F1
#
_entry.id   AF-A0A8H6SZ50-F1
#
_cell.length_a   1.000
_cell.length_b   1.000
_cell.length_c   1.000
_cell.angle_alpha   90.00
_cell.angle_beta   90.00
_cell.angle_gamma   90.00
#
_symmetry.space_group_name_H-M   'P 1'
#
loop_
_entity.id
_entity.type
_entity.pdbx_description
1 polymer ?
#
loop_
_entity_poly.entity_id
_entity_poly.type
_entity_poly.pdbx_seq_one_letter_code
_entity_poly.pdbx_strand_id
1 'polypeptide(L)'
;MAAIPLLPPLFARPWRLRAFAAVPTLLASVREWRIPSLLELFPPITLAVPKKKVSHSRKAMRQANKGLKDKQNIVSCPGCGEPKLAHQLCPNCYSFLKRMWKSAPIEQPEKM
;
A
#
# COMPACT_ATOMS: atom_id res chain seq x y z
N MET A 1 -12.48 -60.93 -31.55
CA MET A 1 -13.06 -61.03 -30.19
C MET A 1 -11.96 -60.85 -29.16
N ALA A 2 -11.76 -59.62 -28.68
CA ALA A 2 -11.12 -59.34 -27.39
C ALA A 2 -11.52 -57.92 -26.99
N ALA A 3 -12.35 -57.84 -25.96
CA ALA A 3 -12.92 -56.61 -25.43
C ALA A 3 -11.84 -55.84 -24.65
N ILE A 4 -11.69 -54.54 -24.95
CA ILE A 4 -10.83 -53.61 -24.21
C ILE A 4 -11.66 -53.08 -23.03
N PRO A 5 -11.23 -53.23 -21.77
CA PRO A 5 -11.98 -52.72 -20.63
C PRO A 5 -11.87 -51.20 -20.51
N LEU A 6 -13.04 -50.58 -20.42
CA LEU A 6 -13.26 -49.16 -20.14
C LEU A 6 -12.77 -48.82 -18.72
N LEU A 7 -11.84 -47.87 -18.60
CA LEU A 7 -11.54 -47.20 -17.34
C LEU A 7 -12.49 -46.00 -17.13
N PRO A 8 -13.08 -45.84 -15.92
CA PRO A 8 -14.02 -44.75 -15.63
C PRO A 8 -13.32 -43.40 -15.36
N PRO A 9 -13.99 -42.27 -15.64
CA PRO A 9 -13.46 -40.93 -15.43
C PRO A 9 -13.44 -40.55 -13.95
N LEU A 10 -12.27 -40.11 -13.45
CA LEU A 10 -12.07 -39.53 -12.11
C LEU A 10 -12.60 -38.08 -12.02
N PHE A 11 -13.84 -37.85 -12.43
CA PHE A 11 -14.55 -36.58 -12.25
C PHE A 11 -15.68 -36.73 -11.24
N ALA A 12 -15.32 -36.81 -9.97
CA ALA A 12 -16.25 -36.58 -8.87
C ALA A 12 -15.46 -36.11 -7.64
N ARG A 13 -15.07 -34.83 -7.62
CA ARG A 13 -14.75 -34.14 -6.38
C ARG A 13 -16.04 -33.47 -5.89
N PRO A 14 -16.82 -34.09 -4.98
CA PRO A 14 -17.96 -33.41 -4.40
C PRO A 14 -17.42 -32.21 -3.62
N TRP A 15 -17.94 -31.03 -3.95
CA TRP A 15 -17.83 -29.86 -3.09
C TRP A 15 -18.38 -30.24 -1.72
N ARG A 16 -17.51 -30.66 -0.81
CA ARG A 16 -17.82 -30.76 0.61
C ARG A 16 -18.26 -29.37 1.01
N LEU A 17 -19.57 -29.24 1.20
CA LEU A 17 -20.22 -28.11 1.84
C LEU A 17 -19.39 -27.77 3.07
N ARG A 18 -18.69 -26.64 3.02
CA ARG A 18 -18.18 -25.99 4.22
C ARG A 18 -19.43 -25.71 5.06
N ALA A 19 -19.63 -26.51 6.08
CA ALA A 19 -20.57 -26.21 7.14
C ALA A 19 -20.21 -24.82 7.67
N PHE A 20 -21.00 -23.81 7.30
CA PHE A 20 -21.05 -22.54 8.00
C PHE A 20 -21.75 -22.78 9.34
N ALA A 21 -21.13 -23.56 10.21
CA ALA A 21 -21.52 -23.65 11.60
C ALA A 21 -20.78 -22.53 12.34
N ALA A 22 -21.57 -21.64 12.95
CA ALA A 22 -21.14 -20.60 13.86
C ALA A 22 -20.28 -19.48 13.26
N VAL A 23 -20.93 -18.51 12.60
CA VAL A 23 -20.50 -17.12 12.81
C VAL A 23 -21.01 -16.76 14.21
N PRO A 24 -20.13 -16.61 15.21
CA PRO A 24 -20.54 -16.13 16.51
C PRO A 24 -21.09 -14.72 16.33
N THR A 25 -22.14 -14.41 17.07
CA THR A 25 -22.76 -13.10 17.25
C THR A 25 -21.76 -12.07 17.81
N LEU A 26 -20.71 -11.75 17.07
CA LEU A 26 -19.78 -10.65 17.36
C LEU A 26 -20.31 -9.30 16.87
N LEU A 27 -21.61 -9.17 16.64
CA LEU A 27 -22.29 -7.89 16.38
C LEU A 27 -22.92 -7.29 17.65
N ALA A 28 -22.79 -7.95 18.80
CA ALA A 28 -23.24 -7.41 20.08
C ALA A 28 -22.14 -6.67 20.88
N SER A 29 -20.97 -6.39 20.28
CA SER A 29 -19.87 -5.63 20.93
C SER A 29 -19.32 -4.49 20.05
N VAL A 30 -20.11 -4.00 19.09
CA VAL A 30 -19.81 -2.74 18.39
C VAL A 30 -20.60 -1.56 19.01
N ARG A 31 -21.38 -1.80 20.07
CA ARG A 31 -22.18 -0.78 20.75
C ARG A 31 -21.49 -0.15 21.97
N GLU A 32 -20.17 -0.20 22.07
CA GLU A 32 -19.43 0.54 23.12
C GLU A 32 -18.83 1.86 22.64
N TRP A 33 -18.92 2.22 21.36
CA TRP A 33 -18.58 3.58 20.90
C TRP A 33 -19.76 4.53 21.14
N ARG A 34 -20.18 4.63 22.41
CA ARG A 34 -21.10 5.65 22.89
C ARG A 34 -20.37 6.98 22.76
N ILE A 35 -20.73 7.75 21.73
CA ILE A 35 -20.19 9.07 21.46
C ILE A 35 -20.38 9.89 22.75
N PRO A 36 -19.29 10.38 23.38
CA PRO A 36 -19.40 11.19 24.59
C PRO A 36 -20.28 12.40 24.28
N SER A 37 -21.15 12.76 25.22
CA SER A 37 -22.05 13.90 25.03
C SER A 37 -21.23 15.15 24.73
N LEU A 38 -21.78 16.09 23.95
CA LEU A 38 -21.07 17.33 23.59
C LEU A 38 -20.52 18.06 24.83
N LEU A 39 -21.24 17.99 25.96
CA LEU A 39 -20.84 18.53 27.25
C LEU A 39 -19.57 17.90 27.83
N GLU A 40 -19.33 16.62 27.57
CA GLU A 40 -18.12 15.91 28.01
C GLU A 40 -16.89 16.27 27.17
N LEU A 41 -17.09 16.79 25.96
CA LEU A 41 -15.99 17.13 25.03
C LEU A 41 -15.46 18.56 25.23
N PHE A 42 -16.24 19.47 25.81
CA PHE A 42 -15.80 20.86 26.06
C PHE A 42 -14.62 21.02 27.04
N PRO A 43 -14.54 20.34 28.20
CA PRO A 43 -13.41 20.51 29.11
C PRO A 43 -12.04 20.21 28.48
N PRO A 44 -11.83 19.09 27.76
CA PRO A 44 -10.54 18.84 27.12
C PRO A 44 -10.26 19.81 25.97
N ILE A 45 -11.28 20.22 25.20
CA ILE A 45 -11.11 21.18 24.11
C ILE A 45 -10.71 22.55 24.64
N THR A 46 -11.41 23.07 25.65
CA THR A 46 -11.20 24.42 26.19
C THR A 46 -9.87 24.56 26.93
N LEU A 47 -9.41 23.51 27.64
CA LEU A 47 -8.10 23.51 28.30
C LEU A 47 -6.93 23.30 27.33
N ALA A 48 -7.14 22.67 26.17
CA ALA A 48 -6.10 22.41 25.18
C ALA A 48 -5.89 23.55 24.16
N VAL A 49 -6.63 24.66 24.25
CA VAL A 49 -6.48 25.79 23.32
C VAL A 49 -5.25 26.64 23.67
N PRO A 50 -4.44 27.07 22.68
CA PRO A 50 -3.38 28.04 22.92
C PRO A 50 -3.94 29.32 23.55
N LYS A 51 -3.46 29.65 24.75
CA LYS A 51 -3.94 30.82 25.52
C LYS A 51 -3.73 32.16 24.80
N LYS A 52 -2.66 32.28 24.00
CA LYS A 52 -2.27 33.50 23.28
C LYS A 52 -1.67 33.17 21.91
N LYS A 53 -1.81 34.11 20.97
CA LYS A 53 -1.14 34.05 19.66
C LYS A 53 0.38 34.08 19.84
N VAL A 54 1.08 33.28 19.05
CA VAL A 54 2.55 33.27 19.05
C VAL A 54 3.08 34.49 18.28
N SER A 55 4.10 35.17 18.83
CA SER A 55 4.80 36.27 18.14
C SER A 55 5.50 35.81 16.86
N HIS A 56 5.71 36.75 15.94
CA HIS A 56 6.38 36.49 14.65
C HIS A 56 7.77 35.86 14.85
N SER A 57 8.57 36.43 15.75
CA SER A 57 9.92 35.95 16.08
C SER A 57 9.91 34.49 16.58
N ARG A 58 9.04 34.16 17.56
CA ARG A 58 8.93 32.78 18.07
C ARG A 58 8.45 31.78 17.02
N LYS A 59 7.57 32.21 16.09
CA LYS A 59 7.17 31.38 14.95
C LYS A 59 8.35 31.15 14.01
N ALA A 60 9.09 32.19 13.64
CA ALA A 60 10.24 32.11 12.74
C ALA A 60 11.35 31.20 13.30
N MET A 61 11.72 31.37 14.57
CA MET A 61 12.71 30.50 15.25
C MET A 61 12.33 29.02 15.20
N ARG A 62 11.04 28.69 15.38
CA ARG A 62 10.58 27.29 15.26
C ARG A 62 10.58 26.74 13.84
N GLN A 63 10.49 27.58 12.81
CA GLN A 63 10.52 27.15 11.41
C GLN A 63 11.94 27.07 10.86
N ALA A 64 12.90 27.80 11.43
CA ALA A 64 14.29 27.86 10.96
C ALA A 64 14.94 26.46 10.85
N ASN A 65 14.60 25.55 11.77
CA ASN A 65 15.18 24.19 11.80
C ASN A 65 14.58 23.23 10.76
N LYS A 66 13.62 23.67 9.93
CA LYS A 66 12.91 22.83 8.96
C LYS A 66 13.37 23.03 7.51
N GLY A 67 14.61 23.47 7.32
CA GLY A 67 15.21 23.59 5.98
C GLY A 67 15.26 22.25 5.25
N LEU A 68 15.20 22.30 3.91
CA LEU A 68 15.42 21.13 3.07
C LEU A 68 16.89 20.71 3.20
N LYS A 69 17.12 19.42 3.48
CA LYS A 69 18.48 18.87 3.51
C LYS A 69 18.96 18.58 2.11
N ASP A 70 20.23 18.89 1.85
CA ASP A 70 20.87 18.57 0.58
C ASP A 70 20.94 17.06 0.36
N LYS A 71 20.67 16.64 -0.89
CA LYS A 71 20.73 15.23 -1.28
C LYS A 71 22.13 14.91 -1.79
N GLN A 72 22.89 14.15 -1.00
CA GLN A 72 24.24 13.68 -1.36
C GLN A 72 24.22 12.37 -2.15
N ASN A 73 23.05 11.73 -2.29
CA ASN A 73 22.90 10.40 -2.87
C ASN A 73 22.62 10.42 -4.38
N ILE A 74 23.24 11.36 -5.11
CA ILE A 74 23.09 11.49 -6.56
C ILE A 74 24.31 10.86 -7.23
N VAL A 75 24.09 9.87 -8.10
CA VAL A 75 25.14 9.11 -8.78
C VAL A 75 24.79 9.02 -10.27
N SER A 76 25.79 8.98 -11.15
CA SER A 76 25.58 8.82 -12.58
C SER A 76 25.05 7.42 -12.93
N CYS A 77 24.11 7.35 -13.87
CA CYS A 77 23.59 6.07 -14.37
C CYS A 77 24.63 5.34 -15.24
N PRO A 78 24.88 4.03 -15.07
CA PRO A 78 25.84 3.29 -15.90
C PRO A 78 25.36 3.05 -17.34
N GLY A 79 24.05 3.18 -17.61
CA GLY A 79 23.49 2.97 -18.95
C GLY A 79 23.43 4.25 -19.79
N CYS A 80 22.79 5.30 -19.26
CA CYS A 80 22.57 6.56 -19.99
C CYS A 80 23.45 7.73 -19.55
N GLY A 81 24.21 7.62 -18.46
CA GLY A 81 25.04 8.71 -17.92
C GLY A 81 24.28 9.79 -17.14
N GLU A 82 22.95 9.83 -17.17
CA GLU A 82 22.16 10.84 -16.42
C GLU A 82 22.26 10.68 -14.90
N PRO A 83 22.14 11.77 -14.13
CA PRO A 83 22.11 11.72 -12.68
C PRO A 83 20.86 11.00 -12.19
N LYS A 84 21.06 10.03 -11.29
CA LYS A 84 19.99 9.28 -10.64
C LYS A 84 20.23 9.20 -9.13
N LEU A 85 19.20 8.80 -8.39
CA LEU A 85 19.34 8.52 -6.96
C LEU A 85 20.05 7.17 -6.75
N ALA A 86 20.92 7.11 -5.73
CA ALA A 86 21.54 5.87 -5.28
C ALA A 86 20.46 4.86 -4.85
N HIS A 87 20.70 3.58 -5.14
CA HIS A 87 19.78 2.46 -4.90
C HIS A 87 18.42 2.55 -5.62
N GLN A 88 18.26 3.47 -6.59
CA GLN A 88 17.07 3.55 -7.43
C GLN A 88 17.39 3.24 -8.90
N LEU A 89 16.37 2.74 -9.59
CA LEU A 89 16.38 2.58 -11.04
C LEU A 89 16.40 3.96 -11.70
N CYS A 90 17.14 4.10 -12.81
CA CYS A 90 17.14 5.35 -13.56
C CYS A 90 15.75 5.59 -14.17
N PRO A 91 15.14 6.78 -13.95
CA PRO A 91 13.81 7.07 -14.48
C PRO A 91 13.78 7.06 -16.02
N ASN A 92 14.84 7.56 -16.66
CA ASN A 92 14.92 7.60 -18.13
C ASN A 92 15.05 6.19 -18.73
N CYS A 93 16.06 5.42 -18.34
CA CYS A 93 16.23 4.04 -18.83
C CYS A 93 14.98 3.19 -18.58
N TYR A 94 14.38 3.28 -17.39
CA TYR A 94 13.17 2.54 -17.08
C TYR A 94 11.99 2.97 -17.97
N SER A 95 11.82 4.28 -18.21
CA SER A 95 10.76 4.77 -19.09
C SER A 95 10.92 4.31 -20.53
N PHE A 96 12.16 4.28 -21.04
CA PHE A 96 12.49 3.80 -22.36
C PHE A 96 12.18 2.31 -22.52
N LEU A 97 12.71 1.47 -21.61
CA LEU A 97 12.46 0.03 -21.62
C LEU A 97 10.96 -0.29 -21.50
N LYS A 98 10.26 0.42 -20.63
CA LYS A 98 8.81 0.24 -20.44
C LYS A 98 8.01 0.57 -21.71
N ARG A 99 8.39 1.60 -22.47
CA ARG A 99 7.73 1.93 -23.74
C ARG A 99 8.03 0.86 -24.79
N MET A 100 9.28 0.43 -24.89
CA MET A 100 9.72 -0.60 -25.82
C MET A 100 9.00 -1.94 -25.58
N TRP A 101 8.88 -2.38 -24.32
CA TRP A 101 8.16 -3.63 -23.99
C TRP A 101 6.65 -3.53 -24.21
N LYS A 102 6.06 -2.34 -24.13
CA LYS A 102 4.65 -2.14 -24.45
C LYS A 102 4.35 -2.16 -25.94
N SER A 103 5.30 -1.69 -26.76
CA SER A 103 5.18 -1.74 -28.23
C SER A 103 5.49 -3.11 -28.82
N ALA A 104 6.23 -3.95 -28.10
CA ALA A 104 6.51 -5.31 -28.53
C ALA A 104 5.31 -6.23 -28.21
N PRO A 105 4.72 -6.95 -29.18
CA PRO A 105 3.80 -8.04 -28.88
C PRO A 105 4.60 -9.14 -28.16
N ILE A 106 4.26 -9.40 -26.89
CA ILE A 106 4.96 -10.37 -26.06
C ILE A 106 4.44 -11.77 -26.40
N GLU A 107 5.20 -12.54 -27.17
CA GLU A 107 5.02 -14.00 -27.23
C GLU A 107 5.59 -14.59 -25.92
N GLN A 108 4.70 -15.21 -25.13
CA GLN A 108 5.09 -15.78 -23.84
C GLN A 108 5.90 -17.05 -24.07
N PRO A 109 7.13 -17.17 -23.55
CA PRO A 109 7.85 -18.43 -23.64
C PRO A 109 7.11 -19.49 -22.82
N GLU A 110 6.70 -20.56 -23.50
CA GLU A 110 6.01 -21.70 -22.91
C GLU A 110 6.86 -22.31 -21.79
N LYS A 111 6.21 -22.55 -20.65
CA LYS A 111 6.79 -23.05 -19.41
C LYS A 111 7.42 -24.44 -19.67
N MET A 112 8.69 -24.61 -19.30
CA MET A 112 9.31 -25.93 -19.15
C MET A 112 8.91 -26.56 -17.81
#